data_AF-A3BD19-F1
#
_entry.id   AF-A3BD19-F1
#
_cell.length_a   1.000
_cell.length_b   1.000
_cell.length_c   1.000
_cell.angle_alpha   90.00
_cell.angle_beta   90.00
_cell.angle_gamma   90.00
#
_symmetry.space_group_name_H-M   'P 1'
#
loop_
_entity.id
_entity.type
_entity.pdbx_description
1 polymer ?
#
loop_
_entity_poly.entity_id
_entity_poly.type
_entity_poly.pdbx_seq_one_letter_code
_entity_poly.pdbx_strand_id
1 'polypeptide(L)'
;MEDGAAAREAERWEGYVDWRNRPAVRGRHGGMLAASFVLVVEVLENLAFLANASNLVTYLMNFMHYSPSQSATTVTNFMGTAFLLALLGGFLSDAFFTTYAIYLISAFVEFLLRVIDPT
;
A
#
# COMPACT_ATOMS: atom_id res chain seq x y z
N MET A 1 -17.79 3.08 40.51
CA MET A 1 -18.06 2.29 39.28
C MET A 1 -17.84 3.16 38.01
N GLU A 2 -18.02 4.48 38.10
CA GLU A 2 -17.72 5.44 37.01
C GLU A 2 -16.22 5.62 36.70
N ASP A 3 -15.33 5.48 37.68
CA ASP A 3 -13.87 5.66 37.49
C ASP A 3 -13.24 4.68 36.48
N GLY A 4 -13.83 3.49 36.32
CA GLY A 4 -13.36 2.49 35.36
C GLY A 4 -13.77 2.74 33.92
N ALA A 5 -14.81 3.54 33.69
CA ALA A 5 -15.27 3.90 32.35
C ALA A 5 -14.43 5.04 31.76
N ALA A 6 -14.17 6.08 32.57
CA ALA A 6 -13.33 7.22 32.17
C ALA A 6 -11.88 6.80 31.83
N ALA A 7 -11.32 5.82 32.55
CA ALA A 7 -10.00 5.28 32.26
C ALA A 7 -9.93 4.54 30.90
N ARG A 8 -11.00 3.86 30.51
CA ARG A 8 -11.09 3.14 29.21
C ARG A 8 -11.28 4.09 28.03
N GLU A 9 -11.93 5.23 28.25
CA GLU A 9 -12.08 6.28 27.25
C GLU A 9 -10.74 6.98 26.98
N ALA A 10 -9.95 7.26 28.03
CA ALA A 10 -8.61 7.85 27.90
C ALA A 10 -7.59 6.96 27.14
N GLU A 11 -7.78 5.63 27.16
CA GLU A 11 -6.96 4.67 26.42
C GLU A 11 -7.36 4.50 24.96
N ARG A 12 -8.47 5.09 24.50
CA ARG A 12 -8.97 4.89 23.13
C ARG A 12 -8.63 6.09 22.27
N TRP A 13 -8.29 5.85 21.00
CA TRP A 13 -8.24 6.93 20.02
C TRP A 13 -9.67 7.27 19.60
N GLU A 14 -10.08 8.52 19.79
CA GLU A 14 -11.37 9.02 19.31
C GLU A 14 -11.38 9.08 17.78
N GLY A 15 -12.41 8.51 17.15
CA GLY A 15 -12.57 8.49 15.69
C GLY A 15 -11.74 7.45 14.93
N TYR A 16 -10.76 6.78 15.57
CA TYR A 16 -9.95 5.75 14.91
C TYR A 16 -10.45 4.33 15.20
N VAL A 17 -10.41 3.48 14.18
CA VAL A 17 -10.76 2.06 14.25
C VAL A 17 -9.57 1.18 13.82
N ASP A 18 -9.43 0.04 14.49
CA ASP A 18 -8.52 -1.05 14.13
C ASP A 18 -8.95 -1.72 12.81
N TRP A 19 -8.08 -2.52 12.18
CA TRP A 19 -8.36 -3.27 10.95
C TRP A 19 -9.57 -4.22 11.04
N ARG A 20 -10.06 -4.47 12.26
CA ARG A 20 -11.24 -5.31 12.60
C ARG A 20 -12.49 -4.47 12.87
N ASN A 21 -12.49 -3.19 12.50
CA ASN A 21 -13.56 -2.24 12.74
C ASN A 21 -13.93 -2.06 14.23
N ARG A 22 -12.93 -2.21 15.11
CA ARG A 22 -13.07 -2.03 16.56
C ARG A 22 -12.40 -0.73 17.01
N PRO A 23 -12.77 -0.16 18.16
CA PRO A 23 -11.94 0.77 18.90
C PRO A 23 -10.43 0.68 18.71
N ALA A 24 -9.78 1.69 18.14
CA ALA A 24 -8.32 1.76 18.19
C ALA A 24 -7.89 2.11 19.62
N VAL A 25 -7.08 1.23 20.22
CA VAL A 25 -6.52 1.40 21.57
C VAL A 25 -5.14 2.05 21.48
N ARG A 26 -4.93 3.10 22.27
CA ARG A 26 -3.69 3.86 22.43
C ARG A 26 -2.60 2.95 23.00
N GLY A 27 -1.42 2.95 22.36
CA GLY A 27 -0.29 2.09 22.73
C GLY A 27 -0.33 0.66 22.17
N ARG A 28 -1.48 0.17 21.68
CA ARG A 28 -1.60 -1.18 21.07
C ARG A 28 -1.68 -1.17 19.55
N HIS A 29 -2.34 -0.17 18.97
CA HIS A 29 -2.52 -0.06 17.52
C HIS A 29 -1.69 1.10 16.97
N GLY A 30 -0.90 0.82 15.93
CA GLY A 30 0.03 1.79 15.32
C GLY A 30 1.23 2.13 16.23
N GLY A 31 1.86 3.28 15.95
CA GLY A 31 2.98 3.81 16.74
C GLY A 31 4.35 3.65 16.09
N MET A 32 5.39 4.09 16.80
CA MET A 32 6.76 4.19 16.28
C MET A 32 7.33 2.85 15.81
N LEU A 33 7.00 1.74 16.47
CA LEU A 33 7.47 0.41 16.06
C LEU A 33 6.90 -0.01 14.70
N ALA A 34 5.59 0.15 14.51
CA ALA A 34 4.95 -0.15 13.22
C ALA A 34 5.49 0.75 12.11
N ALA A 35 5.65 2.06 12.38
CA ALA A 35 6.27 2.99 11.44
C ALA A 35 7.72 2.62 11.11
N SER A 36 8.52 2.23 12.11
CA SER A 36 9.90 1.80 11.90
C SER A 36 10.01 0.55 11.03
N PHE A 37 9.08 -0.40 11.18
CA PHE A 37 9.03 -1.59 10.35
C PHE A 37 8.77 -1.25 8.88
N VAL A 38 7.77 -0.40 8.61
CA VAL A 38 7.48 0.09 7.25
C VAL A 38 8.66 0.83 6.67
N LEU A 39 9.32 1.70 7.44
CA LEU A 39 10.52 2.41 7.00
C LEU A 39 11.68 1.48 6.67
N VAL A 40 11.92 0.44 7.46
CA VAL A 40 12.97 -0.55 7.16
C VAL A 40 12.67 -1.29 5.86
N VAL A 41 11.42 -1.71 5.66
CA VAL A 41 11.00 -2.36 4.41
C VAL A 41 11.21 -1.44 3.21
N GLU A 42 10.80 -0.17 3.32
CA GLU A 42 10.98 0.84 2.27
C GLU A 42 12.47 1.05 1.92
N VAL A 43 13.35 1.11 2.92
CA VAL A 43 14.80 1.24 2.71
C VAL A 43 15.36 0.00 2.00
N LEU A 44 14.92 -1.19 2.39
CA LEU A 44 15.36 -2.44 1.76
C LEU A 44 14.88 -2.55 0.31
N GLU A 45 13.64 -2.14 0.04
CA GLU A 45 13.09 -2.09 -1.32
C GLU A 45 13.89 -1.13 -2.21
N ASN A 46 14.17 0.08 -1.72
CA ASN A 46 15.00 1.06 -2.44
C ASN A 46 16.42 0.54 -2.69
N LEU A 47 17.02 -0.15 -1.72
CA LEU A 47 18.35 -0.75 -1.88
C LEU A 47 18.33 -1.86 -2.95
N ALA A 48 17.33 -2.74 -2.92
CA ALA A 48 17.18 -3.80 -3.90
C ALA A 48 16.94 -3.23 -5.31
N PHE A 49 16.14 -2.17 -5.43
CA PHE A 49 15.89 -1.48 -6.69
C PHE A 49 17.18 -0.90 -7.29
N LEU A 50 17.98 -0.19 -6.48
CA LEU A 50 19.27 0.36 -6.91
C LEU A 50 20.29 -0.72 -7.26
N ALA A 51 20.34 -1.81 -6.48
CA ALA A 51 21.21 -2.95 -6.75
C ALA A 51 20.85 -3.62 -8.09
N ASN A 52 19.56 -3.82 -8.36
CA ASN A 52 19.08 -4.34 -9.64
C ASN A 52 19.41 -3.40 -10.81
N ALA A 53 19.22 -2.09 -10.64
CA ALA A 53 19.59 -1.11 -11.67
C ALA A 53 21.09 -1.16 -12.00
N SER A 54 21.95 -1.18 -10.97
CA SER A 54 23.41 -1.27 -11.15
C SER A 54 23.84 -2.58 -11.81
N ASN A 55 23.25 -3.70 -11.39
CA ASN A 55 23.51 -5.01 -11.98
C ASN A 55 23.08 -5.06 -13.45
N LEU A 56 21.92 -4.47 -13.78
CA LEU A 56 21.42 -4.42 -15.15
C LEU A 56 22.31 -3.58 -16.07
N VAL A 57 22.83 -2.43 -15.61
CA VAL A 57 23.79 -1.63 -16.40
C VAL A 57 25.03 -2.47 -16.71
N THR A 58 25.58 -3.15 -15.70
CA THR A 58 26.78 -3.99 -15.84
C THR A 58 26.52 -5.19 -16.77
N TYR A 59 25.34 -5.80 -16.66
CA TYR A 59 24.92 -6.91 -17.51
C TYR A 59 24.80 -6.49 -18.98
N LEU A 60 24.16 -5.36 -19.26
CA LEU A 60 24.00 -4.84 -20.62
C LEU A 60 25.34 -4.50 -21.27
N MET A 61 26.27 -3.93 -20.51
CA MET A 61 27.61 -3.63 -21.03
C MET A 61 28.44 -4.91 -21.29
N ASN A 62 28.48 -5.83 -20.33
CA ASN A 62 29.43 -6.94 -20.38
C ASN A 62 28.93 -8.16 -21.16
N PHE A 63 27.62 -8.47 -21.09
CA PHE A 63 27.06 -9.67 -21.72
C PHE A 63 26.28 -9.36 -22.99
N MET A 64 25.58 -8.23 -23.05
CA MET A 64 24.81 -7.82 -24.23
C MET A 64 25.60 -6.90 -25.18
N HIS A 65 26.84 -6.53 -24.79
CA HIS A 65 27.76 -5.70 -25.58
C HIS A 65 27.17 -4.35 -26.02
N TYR A 66 26.30 -3.76 -25.20
CA TYR A 66 25.79 -2.41 -25.43
C TYR A 66 26.87 -1.37 -25.11
N SER A 67 26.86 -0.23 -25.80
CA SER A 67 27.72 0.89 -25.43
C SER A 67 27.35 1.42 -24.02
N PRO A 68 28.27 2.09 -23.31
CA PRO A 68 27.96 2.67 -22.00
C PRO A 68 26.75 3.63 -22.04
N SER A 69 26.64 4.43 -23.10
CA SER A 69 25.51 5.36 -23.29
C SER A 69 24.19 4.64 -23.54
N GLN A 70 24.18 3.57 -24.35
CA GLN A 70 22.97 2.79 -24.62
C GLN A 70 22.52 2.04 -23.36
N SER A 71 23.45 1.41 -22.64
CA SER A 71 23.15 0.70 -21.39
C SER A 71 22.52 1.62 -20.35
N ALA A 72 23.13 2.79 -20.10
CA ALA A 72 22.61 3.76 -19.15
C ALA A 72 21.22 4.28 -19.55
N THR A 73 20.98 4.54 -20.84
CA THR A 73 19.68 4.98 -21.35
C THR A 73 18.61 3.91 -21.17
N THR A 74 18.92 2.65 -21.51
CA THR A 74 17.98 1.53 -21.34
C THR A 74 17.60 1.33 -19.88
N VAL A 75 18.56 1.34 -18.97
CA VAL A 75 18.26 1.19 -17.54
C VAL A 75 17.49 2.39 -17.00
N THR A 76 17.82 3.61 -17.41
CA THR A 76 17.08 4.82 -17.01
C THR A 76 15.62 4.77 -17.49
N ASN A 77 15.37 4.32 -18.72
CA ASN A 77 14.01 4.14 -19.24
C ASN A 77 13.24 3.06 -18.48
N PHE A 78 13.91 1.96 -18.12
CA PHE A 78 13.31 0.92 -17.29
C PHE A 78 12.92 1.46 -15.90
N MET A 79 13.85 2.14 -15.21
CA MET A 79 13.58 2.76 -13.91
C MET A 79 12.46 3.80 -13.99
N GLY A 80 12.46 4.65 -15.03
CA GLY A 80 11.41 5.63 -15.27
C GLY A 80 10.04 4.98 -15.45
N THR A 81 9.98 3.86 -16.16
CA THR A 81 8.74 3.10 -16.35
C THR A 81 8.26 2.46 -15.04
N ALA A 82 9.18 1.95 -14.21
CA ALA A 82 8.84 1.43 -12.88
C ALA A 82 8.21 2.52 -11.98
N PHE A 83 8.72 3.76 -12.03
CA PHE A 83 8.11 4.87 -11.28
C PHE A 83 6.71 5.24 -11.80
N LEU A 84 6.50 5.24 -13.13
CA LEU A 84 5.17 5.45 -13.70
C LEU A 84 4.19 4.34 -13.29
N LEU A 85 4.66 3.09 -13.23
CA LEU A 85 3.88 1.96 -12.73
C LEU A 85 3.54 2.10 -11.24
N ALA A 86 4.45 2.63 -10.41
CA ALA A 86 4.18 2.89 -9.01
C ALA A 86 3.08 3.95 -8.84
N LEU A 87 3.12 5.04 -9.62
CA LEU A 87 2.05 6.06 -9.64
C LEU A 87 0.71 5.45 -10.06
N LEU A 88 0.72 4.62 -11.11
CA LEU A 88 -0.47 3.90 -11.55
C LEU A 88 -0.99 2.96 -10.46
N GLY A 89 -0.10 2.21 -9.80
CA GLY A 89 -0.43 1.29 -8.71
C GLY A 89 -1.05 2.01 -7.51
N GLY A 90 -0.52 3.18 -7.12
CA GLY A 90 -1.12 4.02 -6.08
C GLY A 90 -2.53 4.50 -6.47
N PHE A 91 -2.69 5.02 -7.68
CA PHE A 91 -4.01 5.41 -8.19
C PHE A 91 -5.00 4.23 -8.21
N LEU A 92 -4.55 3.06 -8.67
CA LEU A 92 -5.36 1.83 -8.65
C LEU A 92 -5.69 1.39 -7.23
N SER A 93 -4.77 1.52 -6.28
CA SER A 93 -5.00 1.19 -4.87
C SER A 93 -6.14 2.03 -4.31
N ASP A 94 -6.08 3.35 -4.51
CA ASP A 94 -7.05 4.30 -3.96
C ASP A 94 -8.41 4.21 -4.67
N ALA A 95 -8.39 4.07 -6.01
CA ALA A 95 -9.59 3.90 -6.80
C ALA A 95 -10.22 2.53 -6.55
N PHE A 96 -9.51 1.42 -6.76
CA PHE A 96 -10.15 0.11 -6.71
C PHE A 96 -10.43 -0.36 -5.29
N PHE A 97 -9.56 -0.28 -4.27
CA PHE A 97 -9.94 -0.86 -2.97
C PHE A 97 -11.14 -0.17 -2.33
N THR A 98 -11.23 1.16 -2.47
CA THR A 98 -12.32 1.95 -1.91
C THR A 98 -13.56 1.94 -2.81
N THR A 99 -13.39 2.10 -4.12
CA THR A 99 -14.52 2.13 -5.08
C THR A 99 -15.04 0.73 -5.42
N TYR A 100 -14.21 -0.30 -5.54
CA TYR A 100 -14.67 -1.69 -5.73
C TYR A 100 -15.48 -2.18 -4.53
N ALA A 101 -15.08 -1.83 -3.31
CA ALA A 101 -15.86 -2.12 -2.10
C ALA A 101 -17.26 -1.48 -2.17
N ILE A 102 -17.36 -0.22 -2.58
CA ILE A 102 -18.65 0.48 -2.74
C ILE A 102 -19.49 -0.15 -3.87
N TYR A 103 -18.89 -0.45 -5.03
CA TYR A 103 -19.60 -1.12 -6.14
C TYR A 103 -20.11 -2.50 -5.73
N LEU A 104 -19.31 -3.31 -5.05
CA LEU A 104 -19.74 -4.61 -4.56
C LEU A 104 -20.88 -4.49 -3.54
N ILE A 105 -20.81 -3.53 -2.62
CA ILE A 105 -21.89 -3.29 -1.66
C ILE A 105 -23.16 -2.86 -2.38
N SER A 106 -23.08 -1.93 -3.35
CA SER A 106 -24.23 -1.49 -4.13
C SER A 106 -24.86 -2.63 -4.92
N ALA A 107 -24.05 -3.44 -5.62
CA ALA A 107 -24.52 -4.59 -6.37
C ALA A 107 -25.15 -5.65 -5.46
N PHE A 108 -24.58 -5.86 -4.28
CA PHE A 108 -25.13 -6.79 -3.28
C PHE A 108 -26.45 -6.27 -2.69
N VAL A 109 -26.56 -4.96 -2.42
CA VAL A 109 -27.80 -4.34 -1.95
C VAL A 109 -28.91 -4.44 -3.01
N GLU A 110 -28.60 -4.17 -4.28
CA GLU A 110 -29.56 -4.34 -5.38
C GLU A 110 -30.00 -5.80 -5.54
N PHE A 111 -29.05 -6.74 -5.47
CA PHE A 111 -29.35 -8.17 -5.53
C PHE A 111 -30.26 -8.62 -4.38
N LEU A 112 -29.97 -8.18 -3.15
CA LEU A 112 -30.79 -8.51 -1.98
C LEU A 112 -32.18 -7.88 -2.05
N LEU A 113 -32.30 -6.62 -2.46
CA LEU A 113 -33.60 -5.97 -2.69
C LEU A 113 -34.44 -6.79 -3.69
N ARG A 114 -33.83 -7.23 -4.79
CA ARG A 114 -34.49 -8.05 -5.80
C ARG A 114 -34.83 -9.48 -5.32
N VAL A 115 -34.14 -10.01 -4.31
CA VAL A 115 -34.42 -11.32 -3.72
C VAL A 115 -35.48 -11.26 -2.63
N ILE A 116 -35.55 -10.14 -1.89
CA ILE A 116 -36.47 -9.92 -0.77
C ILE A 116 -37.86 -9.48 -1.26
N ASP A 117 -37.97 -8.87 -2.43
CA ASP A 117 -39.26 -8.66 -3.11
C ASP A 117 -39.54 -9.85 -4.05
N PRO A 118 -40.35 -10.86 -3.64
CA PRO A 118 -40.81 -11.91 -4.53
C PRO A 118 -42.07 -11.40 -5.23
N THR A 119 -41.91 -10.44 -6.14
CA THR A 119 -43.03 -9.94 -6.96
C THR A 119 -42.62 -9.78 -8.40
#